data_AF-A0A9D4TWR3-F1
#
_entry.id   AF-A0A9D4TWR3-F1
#
_cell.length_a   1.000
_cell.length_b   1.000
_cell.length_c   1.000
_cell.angle_alpha   90.00
_cell.angle_beta   90.00
_cell.angle_gamma   90.00
#
_symmetry.space_group_name_H-M   'P 1'
#
loop_
_entity.id
_entity.type
_entity.pdbx_description
1 polymer ?
#
loop_
_entity_poly.entity_id
_entity_poly.type
_entity_poly.pdbx_seq_one_letter_code
_entity_poly.pdbx_strand_id
1 'polypeptide(L)'
;MGPRRGGGKSFLKAARAGKADAADDAHDHDAAPEQAPAPAPQPSSQPASKNKADAFLKQPEASADDSSSGDDAEKGGETRGKVVQRHKREQKILKEQVKRLGKKGKDEAAKLEAEMESRHAAELAALAGERKQTAAEIVAVADSLYTVHLSGEQDSEQQQKKPSKSQKRRDQRQREEAEREARIQAELAEAGDTARAIEERELQTILAPLGLSVHAIPPDGHCLYRALEDQLQRLPAEVAPPPAAAELEVGEELSFLVLRQKAAEYMRQHADEFKPFVLEEDATASSGSDDSFEAYCTELESTAAWGGQVELQALSHALQSHIAVYCADMPLVELGEEHKGTGRTLRLCYLRHAYGLGEHYESVVPGLGQVDEDDAAAAEQDDAPAAADVAAA
;
A
#
# COMPACT_ATOMS: atom_id res chain seq x y z
N MET A 1 -21.51 -23.12 -79.12
CA MET A 1 -21.38 -24.49 -78.56
C MET A 1 -21.87 -24.46 -77.12
N GLY A 2 -22.36 -25.58 -76.59
CA GLY A 2 -22.46 -25.87 -75.15
C GLY A 2 -21.74 -27.21 -74.88
N PRO A 3 -22.17 -28.03 -73.89
CA PRO A 3 -23.30 -27.82 -72.96
C PRO A 3 -23.14 -28.41 -71.53
N ARG A 4 -24.22 -28.38 -70.71
CA ARG A 4 -24.50 -29.24 -69.50
C ARG A 4 -23.66 -28.94 -68.23
N ARG A 5 -24.07 -29.29 -67.00
CA ARG A 5 -25.36 -29.67 -66.30
C ARG A 5 -25.07 -29.60 -64.77
N GLY A 6 -26.02 -29.44 -63.84
CA GLY A 6 -27.47 -29.19 -63.94
C GLY A 6 -28.28 -29.85 -62.81
N GLY A 7 -29.36 -29.19 -62.34
CA GLY A 7 -30.31 -29.69 -61.33
C GLY A 7 -29.88 -29.41 -59.87
N GLY A 8 -30.73 -29.00 -58.92
CA GLY A 8 -32.12 -28.53 -59.02
C GLY A 8 -33.18 -29.46 -58.41
N LYS A 9 -33.82 -29.02 -57.32
CA LYS A 9 -35.16 -29.43 -56.86
C LYS A 9 -35.68 -28.50 -55.75
N SER A 10 -36.67 -27.68 -56.08
CA SER A 10 -37.51 -26.95 -55.14
C SER A 10 -38.68 -27.81 -54.65
N PHE A 11 -39.11 -27.68 -53.40
CA PHE A 11 -40.49 -28.00 -53.01
C PHE A 11 -41.01 -27.03 -51.94
N LEU A 12 -42.19 -26.47 -52.21
CA LEU A 12 -43.02 -25.76 -51.23
C LEU A 12 -43.83 -26.81 -50.45
N LYS A 13 -44.39 -26.45 -49.26
CA LYS A 13 -45.81 -26.08 -49.14
C LYS A 13 -46.36 -26.00 -47.69
N ALA A 14 -46.76 -24.78 -47.32
CA ALA A 14 -47.91 -24.35 -46.51
C ALA A 14 -48.27 -25.00 -45.15
N ALA A 15 -48.64 -24.10 -44.22
CA ALA A 15 -49.22 -24.39 -42.90
C ALA A 15 -50.71 -24.80 -42.94
N ARG A 16 -51.23 -25.24 -41.78
CA ARG A 16 -52.64 -25.04 -41.37
C ARG A 16 -52.76 -25.00 -39.83
N ALA A 17 -53.88 -24.48 -39.31
CA ALA A 17 -54.14 -24.24 -37.88
C ALA A 17 -55.53 -24.75 -37.41
N GLY A 18 -55.76 -24.76 -36.09
CA GLY A 18 -57.02 -25.11 -35.40
C GLY A 18 -57.01 -26.50 -34.75
N LYS A 19 -57.79 -26.80 -33.71
CA LYS A 19 -58.75 -25.98 -32.92
C LYS A 19 -58.91 -26.61 -31.49
N ALA A 20 -59.69 -25.98 -30.60
CA ALA A 20 -59.85 -26.25 -29.16
C ALA A 20 -60.95 -27.28 -28.78
N ASP A 21 -61.47 -27.15 -27.53
CA ASP A 21 -62.57 -27.86 -26.84
C ASP A 21 -62.18 -29.15 -26.04
N ALA A 22 -62.78 -29.53 -24.89
CA ALA A 22 -63.51 -28.82 -23.79
C ALA A 22 -63.88 -29.81 -22.63
N ALA A 23 -63.98 -29.33 -21.37
CA ALA A 23 -64.58 -30.01 -20.17
C ALA A 23 -64.01 -31.41 -19.77
N ASP A 24 -64.32 -32.09 -18.66
CA ASP A 24 -64.90 -31.86 -17.30
C ASP A 24 -64.04 -32.75 -16.34
N ASP A 25 -64.10 -32.85 -15.00
CA ASP A 25 -65.17 -32.94 -13.99
C ASP A 25 -64.52 -32.70 -12.58
N ALA A 26 -65.23 -32.83 -11.46
CA ALA A 26 -64.77 -32.44 -10.10
C ALA A 26 -64.59 -33.62 -9.11
N HIS A 27 -63.84 -33.41 -8.01
CA HIS A 27 -64.18 -33.93 -6.65
C HIS A 27 -63.35 -33.29 -5.51
N ASP A 28 -64.08 -32.61 -4.61
CA ASP A 28 -64.05 -32.50 -3.13
C ASP A 28 -62.84 -32.82 -2.20
N HIS A 29 -63.01 -32.36 -0.95
CA HIS A 29 -62.41 -32.76 0.34
C HIS A 29 -61.09 -32.16 0.88
N ASP A 30 -61.30 -31.14 1.73
CA ASP A 30 -60.95 -31.12 3.17
C ASP A 30 -59.53 -30.75 3.67
N ALA A 31 -59.41 -30.61 5.00
CA ALA A 31 -58.53 -29.66 5.67
C ALA A 31 -57.18 -30.20 6.25
N ALA A 32 -56.29 -29.23 6.53
CA ALA A 32 -55.37 -29.05 7.67
C ALA A 32 -55.11 -30.24 8.65
N PRO A 33 -53.90 -30.40 9.24
CA PRO A 33 -53.18 -29.26 9.86
C PRO A 33 -51.63 -29.27 9.91
N GLU A 34 -51.15 -28.17 10.50
CA GLU A 34 -49.81 -27.75 10.91
C GLU A 34 -49.10 -28.67 11.95
N GLN A 35 -47.75 -28.72 11.92
CA GLN A 35 -46.90 -29.21 13.02
C GLN A 35 -45.60 -28.37 13.12
N ALA A 36 -45.09 -28.20 14.35
CA ALA A 36 -43.94 -27.34 14.67
C ALA A 36 -42.77 -28.10 15.33
N PRO A 37 -41.50 -27.63 15.20
CA PRO A 37 -40.34 -28.23 15.87
C PRO A 37 -39.69 -27.32 16.96
N ALA A 38 -39.25 -27.93 18.07
CA ALA A 38 -38.39 -27.35 19.12
C ALA A 38 -37.86 -28.49 20.05
N PRO A 39 -36.86 -28.30 20.94
CA PRO A 39 -35.88 -27.21 21.10
C PRO A 39 -34.40 -27.72 21.10
N ALA A 40 -33.44 -26.85 21.47
CA ALA A 40 -32.00 -27.18 21.56
C ALA A 40 -31.52 -27.64 22.98
N PRO A 41 -30.36 -28.33 23.09
CA PRO A 41 -29.78 -28.77 24.37
C PRO A 41 -28.73 -27.80 24.98
N GLN A 42 -28.50 -27.90 26.30
CA GLN A 42 -27.40 -27.27 27.07
C GLN A 42 -26.60 -28.31 27.87
N PRO A 43 -25.39 -27.96 28.38
CA PRO A 43 -24.87 -28.59 29.59
C PRO A 43 -24.28 -27.65 30.68
N SER A 44 -24.75 -27.90 31.91
CA SER A 44 -24.26 -27.61 33.28
C SER A 44 -22.85 -27.03 33.61
N SER A 45 -22.86 -25.92 34.37
CA SER A 45 -22.13 -25.59 35.63
C SER A 45 -20.82 -26.30 36.10
N GLN A 46 -19.77 -25.48 36.35
CA GLN A 46 -18.95 -25.24 37.60
C GLN A 46 -18.55 -26.40 38.56
N PRO A 47 -17.44 -26.30 39.38
CA PRO A 47 -16.80 -25.08 39.93
C PRO A 47 -15.25 -25.02 39.83
N ALA A 48 -14.62 -24.09 40.56
CA ALA A 48 -13.20 -23.70 40.44
C ALA A 48 -12.30 -24.14 41.62
N SER A 49 -10.97 -24.10 41.40
CA SER A 49 -9.94 -24.16 42.46
C SER A 49 -8.79 -23.18 42.17
N LYS A 50 -8.13 -22.69 43.23
CA LYS A 50 -6.97 -21.79 43.18
C LYS A 50 -5.68 -22.56 43.48
N ASN A 51 -4.55 -22.08 42.95
CA ASN A 51 -3.15 -22.23 43.39
C ASN A 51 -2.19 -22.62 42.26
N LYS A 52 -1.49 -21.62 41.67
CA LYS A 52 -0.31 -21.85 40.81
C LYS A 52 0.56 -20.60 40.61
N ALA A 53 0.99 -19.96 41.72
CA ALA A 53 1.85 -18.78 41.71
C ALA A 53 3.29 -19.02 42.26
N ASP A 54 3.53 -20.14 42.95
CA ASP A 54 4.72 -20.38 43.78
C ASP A 54 5.76 -21.36 43.17
N ALA A 55 5.91 -21.38 41.84
CA ALA A 55 6.68 -22.41 41.14
C ALA A 55 7.72 -21.90 40.12
N PHE A 56 8.05 -20.60 40.13
CA PHE A 56 8.95 -19.99 39.13
C PHE A 56 10.32 -19.55 39.68
N LEU A 57 10.66 -19.88 40.94
CA LEU A 57 11.95 -19.55 41.54
C LEU A 57 12.92 -20.75 41.58
N LYS A 58 13.34 -21.22 40.39
CA LYS A 58 14.57 -22.03 40.28
C LYS A 58 15.24 -21.86 38.92
N GLN A 59 16.50 -21.45 38.93
CA GLN A 59 17.37 -21.47 37.75
C GLN A 59 17.79 -22.93 37.45
N PRO A 60 17.94 -23.32 36.18
CA PRO A 60 18.73 -24.49 35.81
C PRO A 60 20.22 -24.11 35.70
N GLU A 61 21.09 -24.84 36.39
CA GLU A 61 22.54 -24.70 36.26
C GLU A 61 23.10 -25.14 34.88
N ALA A 62 24.35 -24.75 34.60
CA ALA A 62 24.95 -24.80 33.27
C ALA A 62 25.65 -26.13 32.92
N SER A 63 25.84 -26.36 31.61
CA SER A 63 26.74 -27.37 31.04
C SER A 63 27.83 -26.69 30.20
N ALA A 64 29.10 -26.97 30.49
CA ALA A 64 30.22 -26.78 29.57
C ALA A 64 30.13 -27.85 28.44
N ASP A 65 30.87 -27.85 27.33
CA ASP A 65 32.29 -27.57 27.00
C ASP A 65 32.37 -27.25 25.47
N ASP A 66 33.42 -26.85 24.75
CA ASP A 66 34.85 -26.40 24.88
C ASP A 66 35.19 -25.84 23.45
N SER A 67 36.18 -24.98 23.11
CA SER A 67 37.47 -24.61 23.70
C SER A 67 37.98 -23.21 23.27
N SER A 68 39.24 -22.92 23.65
CA SER A 68 40.16 -21.90 23.10
C SER A 68 39.73 -20.42 23.28
N SER A 69 40.14 -19.73 24.34
CA SER A 69 41.51 -19.28 24.72
C SER A 69 41.99 -18.03 23.97
N GLY A 70 42.39 -16.95 24.67
CA GLY A 70 42.31 -16.68 26.10
C GLY A 70 42.50 -15.19 26.41
N ASP A 71 41.98 -14.72 27.54
CA ASP A 71 42.08 -13.34 28.03
C ASP A 71 42.41 -13.33 29.53
N ASP A 72 43.20 -12.36 29.96
CA ASP A 72 43.58 -12.17 31.36
C ASP A 72 42.40 -11.73 32.26
N ALA A 73 42.44 -12.15 33.53
CA ALA A 73 41.35 -11.94 34.47
C ALA A 73 41.45 -10.60 35.22
N GLU A 74 40.93 -9.52 34.64
CA GLU A 74 40.58 -8.29 35.36
C GLU A 74 39.06 -8.07 35.48
N LYS A 75 38.65 -7.25 36.45
CA LYS A 75 37.27 -7.12 36.98
C LYS A 75 36.26 -6.61 35.94
N GLY A 76 35.74 -7.52 35.12
CA GLY A 76 34.76 -7.22 34.07
C GLY A 76 33.34 -6.94 34.57
N GLY A 77 33.05 -5.68 34.94
CA GLY A 77 31.67 -5.19 35.01
C GLY A 77 30.94 -5.34 33.66
N GLU A 78 29.64 -5.61 33.68
CA GLU A 78 28.90 -5.91 32.45
C GLU A 78 28.73 -4.65 31.59
N THR A 79 29.51 -4.57 30.51
CA THR A 79 29.52 -3.39 29.64
C THR A 79 28.13 -3.09 29.08
N ARG A 80 27.76 -1.80 28.98
CA ARG A 80 26.45 -1.34 28.48
C ARG A 80 26.01 -2.01 27.16
N GLY A 81 26.95 -2.37 26.28
CA GLY A 81 26.66 -3.12 25.06
C GLY A 81 26.16 -4.55 25.29
N LYS A 82 26.72 -5.28 26.27
CA LYS A 82 26.25 -6.60 26.69
C LYS A 82 24.86 -6.50 27.34
N VAL A 83 24.66 -5.52 28.22
CA VAL A 83 23.36 -5.28 28.90
C VAL A 83 22.25 -4.98 27.88
N VAL A 84 22.47 -4.07 26.93
CA VAL A 84 21.49 -3.81 25.84
C VAL A 84 21.22 -5.04 24.98
N GLN A 85 22.22 -5.91 24.75
CA GLN A 85 22.02 -7.19 24.07
C GLN A 85 21.22 -8.20 24.91
N ARG A 86 21.38 -8.22 26.25
CA ARG A 86 20.52 -8.99 27.16
C ARG A 86 19.09 -8.48 27.10
N HIS A 87 18.89 -7.16 27.23
CA HIS A 87 17.56 -6.52 27.16
C HIS A 87 16.82 -6.89 25.87
N LYS A 88 17.49 -6.81 24.71
CA LYS A 88 16.90 -7.20 23.42
C LYS A 88 16.53 -8.70 23.33
N ARG A 89 17.24 -9.59 24.04
CA ARG A 89 16.89 -11.02 24.14
C ARG A 89 15.67 -11.24 25.06
N GLU A 90 15.67 -10.60 26.23
CA GLU A 90 14.55 -10.67 27.19
C GLU A 90 13.25 -10.14 26.57
N GLN A 91 13.29 -8.99 25.89
CA GLN A 91 12.15 -8.44 25.15
C GLN A 91 11.61 -9.38 24.07
N LYS A 92 12.49 -10.11 23.35
CA LYS A 92 12.06 -11.10 22.34
C LYS A 92 11.35 -12.29 23.00
N ILE A 93 11.93 -12.83 24.07
CA ILE A 93 11.36 -13.96 24.82
C ILE A 93 9.99 -13.59 25.40
N LEU A 94 9.85 -12.40 25.99
CA LEU A 94 8.57 -11.95 26.53
C LEU A 94 7.52 -11.77 25.43
N LYS A 95 7.87 -11.18 24.28
CA LYS A 95 6.94 -11.04 23.14
C LYS A 95 6.49 -12.40 22.57
N GLU A 96 7.37 -13.39 22.55
CA GLU A 96 7.02 -14.78 22.18
C GLU A 96 6.12 -15.46 23.23
N GLN A 97 6.25 -15.11 24.52
CA GLN A 97 5.35 -15.57 25.60
C GLN A 97 3.98 -14.87 25.56
N VAL A 98 3.94 -13.55 25.39
CA VAL A 98 2.70 -12.76 25.25
C VAL A 98 1.88 -13.25 24.06
N LYS A 99 2.53 -13.56 22.92
CA LYS A 99 1.88 -14.17 21.75
C LYS A 99 1.23 -15.54 22.03
N ARG A 100 1.68 -16.26 23.08
CA ARG A 100 1.10 -17.55 23.51
C ARG A 100 -0.03 -17.41 24.55
N LEU A 101 -0.17 -16.27 25.23
CA LEU A 101 -1.21 -16.05 26.27
C LEU A 101 -2.58 -15.65 25.70
N GLY A 102 -2.60 -15.02 24.51
CA GLY A 102 -3.83 -14.73 23.76
C GLY A 102 -4.79 -13.72 24.43
N LYS A 103 -6.02 -13.60 23.91
CA LYS A 103 -6.98 -12.55 24.28
C LYS A 103 -7.38 -12.51 25.78
N LYS A 104 -7.15 -13.59 26.56
CA LYS A 104 -7.48 -13.63 28.00
C LYS A 104 -6.35 -13.16 28.92
N GLY A 105 -5.13 -12.98 28.41
CA GLY A 105 -3.96 -12.55 29.19
C GLY A 105 -3.49 -11.12 28.91
N LYS A 106 -4.31 -10.27 28.27
CA LYS A 106 -3.85 -8.96 27.77
C LYS A 106 -3.33 -8.02 28.87
N ASP A 107 -4.03 -7.96 30.00
CA ASP A 107 -3.69 -7.05 31.10
C ASP A 107 -2.48 -7.56 31.91
N GLU A 108 -2.32 -8.89 32.00
CA GLU A 108 -1.16 -9.55 32.59
C GLU A 108 0.09 -9.38 31.70
N ALA A 109 -0.06 -9.49 30.38
CA ALA A 109 0.98 -9.19 29.41
C ALA A 109 1.46 -7.72 29.52
N ALA A 110 0.54 -6.76 29.54
CA ALA A 110 0.87 -5.34 29.69
C ALA A 110 1.60 -5.05 31.01
N LYS A 111 1.20 -5.71 32.11
CA LYS A 111 1.90 -5.61 33.39
C LYS A 111 3.34 -6.16 33.31
N LEU A 112 3.53 -7.34 32.72
CA LEU A 112 4.85 -7.98 32.58
C LEU A 112 5.78 -7.19 31.66
N GLU A 113 5.25 -6.59 30.59
CA GLU A 113 6.02 -5.70 29.70
C GLU A 113 6.48 -4.44 30.43
N ALA A 114 5.59 -3.77 31.18
CA ALA A 114 5.93 -2.58 31.96
C ALA A 114 6.93 -2.86 33.10
N GLU A 115 6.81 -4.00 33.79
CA GLU A 115 7.75 -4.40 34.86
C GLU A 115 9.16 -4.67 34.31
N MET A 116 9.24 -5.33 33.14
CA MET A 116 10.48 -5.62 32.45
C MET A 116 11.14 -4.35 31.88
N GLU A 117 10.37 -3.45 31.27
CA GLU A 117 10.88 -2.16 30.79
C GLU A 117 11.36 -1.27 31.94
N SER A 118 10.63 -1.22 33.07
CA SER A 118 11.06 -0.52 34.28
C SER A 118 12.39 -1.05 34.82
N ARG A 119 12.60 -2.38 34.80
CA ARG A 119 13.88 -2.99 35.19
C ARG A 119 15.01 -2.61 34.21
N HIS A 120 14.76 -2.67 32.90
CA HIS A 120 15.75 -2.31 31.88
C HIS A 120 16.15 -0.84 31.99
N ALA A 121 15.20 0.05 32.24
CA ALA A 121 15.46 1.48 32.47
C ALA A 121 16.32 1.70 33.73
N ALA A 122 16.02 1.01 34.84
CA ALA A 122 16.80 1.09 36.07
C ALA A 122 18.25 0.58 35.90
N GLU A 123 18.45 -0.55 35.21
CA GLU A 123 19.78 -1.08 34.88
C GLU A 123 20.60 -0.11 34.02
N LEU A 124 19.98 0.50 32.99
CA LEU A 124 20.64 1.49 32.13
C LEU A 124 20.92 2.82 32.85
N ALA A 125 20.11 3.18 33.84
CA ALA A 125 20.31 4.37 34.69
C ALA A 125 21.45 4.15 35.70
N ALA A 126 21.55 2.97 36.32
CA ALA A 126 22.65 2.62 37.22
C ALA A 126 24.01 2.71 36.51
N LEU A 127 24.14 2.06 35.34
CA LEU A 127 25.34 2.10 34.50
C LEU A 127 25.67 3.51 33.97
N ALA A 128 24.68 4.42 33.91
CA ALA A 128 24.90 5.82 33.58
C ALA A 128 25.35 6.65 34.81
N GLY A 129 24.91 6.27 36.02
CA GLY A 129 25.34 6.84 37.29
C GLY A 129 26.80 6.51 37.61
N GLU A 130 27.19 5.24 37.52
CA GLU A 130 28.58 4.77 37.67
C GLU A 130 29.51 5.48 36.67
N ARG A 131 29.03 5.70 35.44
CA ARG A 131 29.77 6.44 34.41
C ARG A 131 29.87 7.95 34.68
N LYS A 132 28.94 8.54 35.45
CA LYS A 132 29.07 9.92 35.95
C LYS A 132 30.06 10.03 37.11
N GLN A 133 30.08 9.05 38.01
CA GLN A 133 31.05 9.01 39.12
C GLN A 133 32.49 8.89 38.58
N THR A 134 32.75 7.90 37.73
CA THR A 134 34.06 7.75 37.08
C THR A 134 34.45 8.92 36.19
N ALA A 135 33.49 9.58 35.50
CA ALA A 135 33.79 10.80 34.75
C ALA A 135 34.19 11.97 35.66
N ALA A 136 33.59 12.11 36.85
CA ALA A 136 33.96 13.14 37.82
C ALA A 136 35.37 12.91 38.39
N GLU A 137 35.74 11.66 38.70
CA GLU A 137 37.10 11.30 39.12
C GLU A 137 38.13 11.57 38.01
N ILE A 138 37.81 11.24 36.75
CA ILE A 138 38.69 11.51 35.60
C ILE A 138 38.90 13.02 35.41
N VAL A 139 37.88 13.85 35.61
CA VAL A 139 38.02 15.32 35.56
C VAL A 139 38.91 15.83 36.70
N ALA A 140 38.74 15.33 37.93
CA ALA A 140 39.60 15.71 39.06
C ALA A 140 41.07 15.30 38.87
N VAL A 141 41.32 14.14 38.26
CA VAL A 141 42.68 13.70 37.89
C VAL A 141 43.26 14.57 36.77
N ALA A 142 42.45 14.99 35.78
CA ALA A 142 42.90 15.85 34.70
C ALA A 142 43.31 17.26 35.18
N ASP A 143 42.57 17.83 36.13
CA ASP A 143 42.85 19.15 36.72
C ASP A 143 44.21 19.15 37.46
N SER A 144 44.44 18.10 38.27
CA SER A 144 45.73 17.84 38.93
C SER A 144 46.89 17.70 37.93
N LEU A 145 46.65 17.02 36.80
CA LEU A 145 47.65 16.86 35.73
C LEU A 145 47.96 18.18 35.01
N TYR A 146 46.99 19.10 34.93
CA TYR A 146 47.14 20.42 34.32
C TYR A 146 48.03 21.33 35.19
N THR A 147 47.89 21.29 36.52
CA THR A 147 48.80 22.01 37.43
C THR A 147 50.27 21.57 37.35
N VAL A 148 50.55 20.34 36.89
CA VAL A 148 51.94 19.86 36.69
C VAL A 148 52.52 20.31 35.34
N HIS A 149 51.68 20.63 34.34
CA HIS A 149 52.12 20.99 32.99
C HIS A 149 52.48 22.47 32.79
N LEU A 150 52.32 23.33 33.81
CA LEU A 150 52.66 24.76 33.72
C LEU A 150 54.07 25.12 34.20
N SER A 151 54.89 24.14 34.60
CA SER A 151 56.25 24.33 35.09
C SER A 151 57.26 23.42 34.37
N GLY A 152 57.47 23.67 33.07
CA GLY A 152 58.40 22.89 32.25
C GLY A 152 58.48 23.35 30.80
N GLU A 153 59.25 24.40 30.53
CA GLU A 153 59.68 24.74 29.16
C GLU A 153 60.78 23.78 28.69
N GLN A 154 60.61 23.15 27.51
CA GLN A 154 61.54 23.21 26.36
C GLN A 154 61.19 22.17 25.26
N ASP A 155 61.78 22.38 24.07
CA ASP A 155 61.55 21.72 22.78
C ASP A 155 61.26 20.21 22.75
N SER A 156 60.36 19.76 21.86
CA SER A 156 60.76 19.10 20.59
C SER A 156 59.61 18.51 19.74
N GLU A 157 59.76 18.65 18.42
CA GLU A 157 59.31 17.79 17.29
C GLU A 157 57.84 17.31 17.10
N GLN A 158 57.42 17.31 15.83
CA GLN A 158 56.09 16.88 15.36
C GLN A 158 55.93 15.34 15.29
N GLN A 159 55.65 14.69 16.43
CA GLN A 159 55.30 13.26 16.41
C GLN A 159 53.88 13.00 15.89
N GLN A 160 53.76 12.54 14.64
CA GLN A 160 52.52 12.00 14.09
C GLN A 160 52.09 10.74 14.88
N LYS A 161 51.07 10.88 15.74
CA LYS A 161 50.52 9.78 16.54
C LYS A 161 49.88 8.73 15.61
N LYS A 162 50.57 7.60 15.43
CA LYS A 162 50.15 6.48 14.58
C LYS A 162 48.75 5.99 15.02
N PRO A 163 47.78 5.79 14.09
CA PRO A 163 46.41 5.46 14.46
C PRO A 163 46.31 4.13 15.21
N SER A 164 45.45 4.11 16.23
CA SER A 164 45.24 2.99 17.15
C SER A 164 44.81 1.71 16.43
N LYS A 165 45.15 0.55 17.00
CA LYS A 165 44.65 -0.77 16.54
C LYS A 165 43.12 -0.82 16.49
N SER A 166 42.44 -0.04 17.34
CA SER A 166 40.98 0.11 17.34
C SER A 166 40.47 0.98 16.18
N GLN A 167 41.12 2.12 15.92
CA GLN A 167 40.81 3.00 14.78
C GLN A 167 41.00 2.24 13.46
N LYS A 168 42.18 1.64 13.24
CA LYS A 168 42.45 0.84 12.03
C LYS A 168 41.39 -0.22 11.72
N ARG A 169 40.83 -0.87 12.75
CA ARG A 169 39.75 -1.87 12.61
C ARG A 169 38.38 -1.26 12.27
N ARG A 170 38.12 -0.01 12.71
CA ARG A 170 36.94 0.76 12.28
C ARG A 170 37.14 1.24 10.84
N ASP A 171 38.29 1.83 10.53
CA ASP A 171 38.62 2.39 9.22
C ASP A 171 38.61 1.30 8.14
N GLN A 172 39.10 0.10 8.46
CA GLN A 172 39.01 -1.09 7.61
C GLN A 172 37.54 -1.47 7.34
N ARG A 173 36.71 -1.58 8.38
CA ARG A 173 35.28 -1.91 8.22
C ARG A 173 34.53 -0.89 7.39
N GLN A 174 34.79 0.40 7.58
CA GLN A 174 34.17 1.45 6.79
C GLN A 174 34.61 1.42 5.32
N ARG A 175 35.81 0.91 5.02
CA ARG A 175 36.25 0.64 3.64
C ARG A 175 35.58 -0.60 3.06
N GLU A 176 35.51 -1.70 3.82
CA GLU A 176 34.82 -2.94 3.40
C GLU A 176 33.32 -2.71 3.17
N GLU A 177 32.69 -1.84 3.98
CA GLU A 177 31.30 -1.41 3.86
C GLU A 177 31.10 -0.51 2.63
N ALA A 178 31.93 0.53 2.46
CA ALA A 178 31.87 1.41 1.28
C ALA A 178 32.25 0.71 -0.04
N GLU A 179 33.16 -0.27 -0.02
CA GLU A 179 33.50 -1.10 -1.18
C GLU A 179 32.32 -2.02 -1.56
N ARG A 180 31.64 -2.59 -0.56
CA ARG A 180 30.41 -3.37 -0.78
C ARG A 180 29.28 -2.49 -1.32
N GLU A 181 29.09 -1.29 -0.78
CA GLU A 181 28.08 -0.33 -1.26
C GLU A 181 28.39 0.15 -2.68
N ALA A 182 29.64 0.51 -2.97
CA ALA A 182 30.08 0.89 -4.31
C ALA A 182 29.89 -0.26 -5.33
N ARG A 183 30.13 -1.51 -4.94
CA ARG A 183 29.88 -2.66 -5.82
C ARG A 183 28.38 -2.88 -6.06
N ILE A 184 27.53 -2.72 -5.04
CA ILE A 184 26.07 -2.78 -5.21
C ILE A 184 25.56 -1.63 -6.08
N GLN A 185 26.11 -0.42 -5.93
CA GLN A 185 25.78 0.72 -6.80
C GLN A 185 26.23 0.50 -8.25
N ALA A 186 27.38 -0.14 -8.47
CA ALA A 186 27.82 -0.54 -9.81
C ALA A 186 26.92 -1.64 -10.41
N GLU A 187 26.59 -2.68 -9.64
CA GLU A 187 25.65 -3.74 -10.03
C GLU A 187 24.25 -3.16 -10.39
N LEU A 188 23.77 -2.15 -9.66
CA LEU A 188 22.51 -1.44 -9.95
C LEU A 188 22.62 -0.50 -11.16
N ALA A 189 23.73 0.22 -11.35
CA ALA A 189 23.93 1.09 -12.49
C ALA A 189 24.11 0.30 -13.81
N GLU A 190 24.72 -0.89 -13.75
CA GLU A 190 24.84 -1.82 -14.88
C GLU A 190 23.51 -2.52 -15.21
N ALA A 191 22.63 -2.71 -14.23
CA ALA A 191 21.26 -3.21 -14.45
C ALA A 191 20.34 -2.23 -15.18
N GLY A 192 20.68 -0.93 -15.23
CA GLY A 192 19.91 0.12 -15.89
C GLY A 192 18.65 0.56 -15.14
N ASP A 193 17.86 1.43 -15.77
CA ASP A 193 16.55 1.82 -15.24
C ASP A 193 15.59 0.62 -15.22
N THR A 194 14.82 0.50 -14.15
CA THR A 194 13.70 -0.46 -14.12
C THR A 194 12.58 0.00 -15.04
N ALA A 195 11.80 -0.94 -15.59
CA ALA A 195 10.66 -0.61 -16.45
C ALA A 195 9.67 0.37 -15.78
N ARG A 196 9.50 0.25 -14.45
CA ARG A 196 8.79 1.23 -13.60
C ARG A 196 9.36 2.64 -13.72
N ALA A 197 10.67 2.80 -13.53
CA ALA A 197 11.33 4.11 -13.53
C ALA A 197 11.37 4.77 -14.92
N ILE A 198 11.28 3.97 -15.99
CA ILE A 198 11.07 4.45 -17.37
C ILE A 198 9.64 4.97 -17.52
N GLU A 199 8.65 4.14 -17.16
CA GLU A 199 7.21 4.46 -17.27
C GLU A 199 6.81 5.68 -16.42
N GLU A 200 7.27 5.77 -15.16
CA GLU A 200 7.06 6.92 -14.27
C GLU A 200 7.62 8.22 -14.87
N ARG A 201 8.78 8.14 -15.54
CA ARG A 201 9.44 9.29 -16.18
C ARG A 201 8.73 9.72 -17.45
N GLU A 202 8.35 8.77 -18.31
CA GLU A 202 7.60 9.04 -19.53
C GLU A 202 6.25 9.68 -19.18
N LEU A 203 5.52 9.14 -18.21
CA LEU A 203 4.30 9.74 -17.67
C LEU A 203 4.55 11.13 -17.07
N GLN A 204 5.67 11.37 -16.39
CA GLN A 204 6.03 12.70 -15.90
C GLN A 204 6.21 13.71 -17.04
N THR A 205 6.75 13.32 -18.21
CA THR A 205 6.83 14.21 -19.39
C THR A 205 5.46 14.58 -19.97
N ILE A 206 4.44 13.74 -19.76
CA ILE A 206 3.06 14.02 -20.17
C ILE A 206 2.35 14.92 -19.15
N LEU A 207 2.54 14.67 -17.85
CA LEU A 207 1.82 15.36 -16.77
C LEU A 207 2.41 16.73 -16.39
N ALA A 208 3.74 16.89 -16.38
CA ALA A 208 4.37 18.13 -15.94
C ALA A 208 3.99 19.37 -16.78
N PRO A 209 3.94 19.31 -18.14
CA PRO A 209 3.48 20.43 -18.97
C PRO A 209 2.01 20.83 -18.74
N LEU A 210 1.21 19.94 -18.15
CA LEU A 210 -0.19 20.19 -17.80
C LEU A 210 -0.36 20.75 -16.37
N GLY A 211 0.74 20.93 -15.62
CA GLY A 211 0.70 21.27 -14.20
C GLY A 211 0.13 20.14 -13.34
N LEU A 212 0.34 18.88 -13.73
CA LEU A 212 -0.18 17.69 -13.06
C LEU A 212 0.94 16.82 -12.49
N SER A 213 0.59 15.96 -11.53
CA SER A 213 1.50 15.03 -10.85
C SER A 213 0.76 13.77 -10.39
N VAL A 214 1.49 12.68 -10.19
CA VAL A 214 0.93 11.40 -9.70
C VAL A 214 0.79 11.42 -8.17
N HIS A 215 -0.38 11.02 -7.69
CA HIS A 215 -0.68 10.78 -6.28
C HIS A 215 -0.89 9.28 -6.05
N ALA A 216 0.02 8.67 -5.27
CA ALA A 216 0.07 7.23 -5.07
C ALA A 216 -1.11 6.68 -4.25
N ILE A 217 -1.61 5.53 -4.69
CA ILE A 217 -2.77 4.80 -4.21
C ILE A 217 -2.33 3.41 -3.75
N PRO A 218 -2.88 2.84 -2.65
CA PRO A 218 -2.50 1.51 -2.18
C PRO A 218 -2.68 0.42 -3.26
N PRO A 219 -1.67 -0.43 -3.53
CA PRO A 219 -1.81 -1.59 -4.42
C PRO A 219 -2.50 -2.76 -3.70
N ASP A 220 -3.79 -2.56 -3.38
CA ASP A 220 -4.62 -3.50 -2.61
C ASP A 220 -5.72 -4.20 -3.43
N GLY A 221 -5.70 -4.04 -4.76
CA GLY A 221 -6.74 -4.55 -5.68
C GLY A 221 -7.96 -3.63 -5.82
N HIS A 222 -8.06 -2.56 -5.02
CA HIS A 222 -9.11 -1.54 -5.17
C HIS A 222 -8.60 -0.26 -5.84
N CYS A 223 -7.39 -0.24 -6.41
CA CYS A 223 -6.67 0.95 -6.85
C CYS A 223 -7.46 1.86 -7.82
N LEU A 224 -8.11 1.32 -8.86
CA LEU A 224 -9.00 2.09 -9.75
C LEU A 224 -10.06 2.88 -8.98
N TYR A 225 -10.77 2.20 -8.08
CA TYR A 225 -11.86 2.77 -7.29
C TYR A 225 -11.35 3.76 -6.24
N ARG A 226 -10.17 3.50 -5.66
CA ARG A 226 -9.50 4.43 -4.73
C ARG A 226 -8.98 5.68 -5.42
N ALA A 227 -8.50 5.56 -6.66
CA ALA A 227 -8.05 6.70 -7.44
C ALA A 227 -9.23 7.59 -7.85
N LEU A 228 -10.41 7.01 -8.13
CA LEU A 228 -11.66 7.76 -8.32
C LEU A 228 -12.20 8.37 -7.01
N GLU A 229 -12.19 7.63 -5.90
CA GLU A 229 -12.51 8.13 -4.54
C GLU A 229 -11.67 9.37 -4.19
N ASP A 230 -10.35 9.29 -4.40
CA ASP A 230 -9.40 10.38 -4.19
C ASP A 230 -9.67 11.59 -5.11
N GLN A 231 -9.99 11.36 -6.40
CA GLN A 231 -10.36 12.44 -7.32
C GLN A 231 -11.69 13.11 -6.95
N LEU A 232 -12.68 12.34 -6.50
CA LEU A 232 -14.00 12.83 -6.08
C LEU A 232 -13.89 13.70 -4.82
N GLN A 233 -13.08 13.29 -3.84
CA GLN A 233 -12.78 14.08 -2.64
C GLN A 233 -11.97 15.36 -2.93
N ARG A 234 -11.37 15.49 -4.13
CA ARG A 234 -10.61 16.66 -4.60
C ARG A 234 -11.37 17.58 -5.54
N LEU A 235 -12.65 17.32 -5.83
CA LEU A 235 -13.46 18.22 -6.64
C LEU A 235 -13.59 19.60 -5.95
N PRO A 236 -13.48 20.73 -6.68
CA PRO A 236 -13.67 22.05 -6.12
C PRO A 236 -15.08 22.22 -5.54
N ALA A 237 -15.22 22.99 -4.45
CA ALA A 237 -16.49 23.16 -3.73
C ALA A 237 -17.58 23.87 -4.56
N GLU A 238 -17.19 24.53 -5.66
CA GLU A 238 -18.05 25.17 -6.64
C GLU A 238 -18.64 24.17 -7.66
N VAL A 239 -18.03 22.98 -7.80
CA VAL A 239 -18.48 21.92 -8.71
C VAL A 239 -19.56 21.11 -8.01
N ALA A 240 -20.77 21.09 -8.59
CA ALA A 240 -21.87 20.29 -8.06
C ALA A 240 -21.48 18.79 -8.03
N PRO A 241 -21.76 18.06 -6.92
CA PRO A 241 -21.36 16.65 -6.79
C PRO A 241 -22.06 15.75 -7.82
N PRO A 242 -21.55 14.53 -8.05
CA PRO A 242 -22.21 13.53 -8.89
C PRO A 242 -23.66 13.27 -8.47
N PRO A 243 -24.60 13.00 -9.41
CA PRO A 243 -25.97 12.61 -9.06
C PRO A 243 -26.02 11.39 -8.13
N ALA A 244 -25.16 10.39 -8.37
CA ALA A 244 -25.02 9.21 -7.51
C ALA A 244 -24.63 9.52 -6.05
N ALA A 245 -24.09 10.71 -5.73
CA ALA A 245 -23.85 11.12 -4.35
C ALA A 245 -25.14 11.58 -3.63
N ALA A 246 -26.16 12.02 -4.38
CA ALA A 246 -27.46 12.44 -3.84
C ALA A 246 -28.41 11.26 -3.57
N GLU A 247 -28.01 10.04 -3.95
CA GLU A 247 -28.72 8.78 -3.69
C GLU A 247 -28.26 8.08 -2.39
N LEU A 248 -27.17 8.56 -1.77
CA LEU A 248 -26.57 7.99 -0.56
C LEU A 248 -27.26 8.46 0.72
N GLU A 249 -27.05 7.76 1.85
CA GLU A 249 -27.57 8.22 3.14
C GLU A 249 -26.85 9.48 3.66
N VAL A 250 -27.52 10.21 4.57
CA VAL A 250 -27.03 11.51 5.06
C VAL A 250 -25.76 11.34 5.91
N GLY A 251 -24.61 11.61 5.28
CA GLY A 251 -23.27 11.47 5.88
C GLY A 251 -22.44 10.34 5.29
N GLU A 252 -22.93 9.64 4.26
CA GLU A 252 -22.10 8.76 3.44
C GLU A 252 -21.32 9.55 2.36
N GLU A 253 -20.24 8.94 1.86
CA GLU A 253 -19.39 9.46 0.78
C GLU A 253 -19.31 8.43 -0.36
N LEU A 254 -18.94 8.88 -1.57
CA LEU A 254 -18.64 8.03 -2.72
C LEU A 254 -17.31 7.26 -2.54
N SER A 255 -17.26 6.42 -1.52
CA SER A 255 -16.10 5.58 -1.19
C SER A 255 -15.84 4.51 -2.25
N PHE A 256 -14.63 3.94 -2.25
CA PHE A 256 -14.23 2.90 -3.21
C PHE A 256 -15.16 1.67 -3.22
N LEU A 257 -15.87 1.39 -2.11
CA LEU A 257 -16.88 0.33 -2.02
C LEU A 257 -18.21 0.73 -2.68
N VAL A 258 -18.66 1.96 -2.45
CA VAL A 258 -19.86 2.52 -3.09
C VAL A 258 -19.65 2.64 -4.61
N LEU A 259 -18.44 3.01 -5.05
CA LEU A 259 -18.08 3.05 -6.47
C LEU A 259 -18.12 1.65 -7.12
N ARG A 260 -17.65 0.60 -6.43
CA ARG A 260 -17.79 -0.79 -6.91
C ARG A 260 -19.25 -1.19 -7.10
N GLN A 261 -20.13 -0.84 -6.15
CA GLN A 261 -21.57 -1.08 -6.24
C GLN A 261 -22.21 -0.28 -7.38
N LYS A 262 -21.88 1.01 -7.52
CA LYS A 262 -22.42 1.87 -8.60
C LYS A 262 -21.97 1.44 -10.00
N ALA A 263 -20.76 0.88 -10.15
CA ALA A 263 -20.32 0.25 -11.39
C ALA A 263 -21.20 -0.96 -11.74
N ALA A 264 -21.31 -1.93 -10.83
CA ALA A 264 -22.10 -3.15 -11.03
C ALA A 264 -23.60 -2.86 -11.21
N GLU A 265 -24.16 -1.89 -10.48
CA GLU A 265 -25.53 -1.42 -10.64
C GLU A 265 -25.76 -0.83 -12.04
N TYR A 266 -24.90 0.07 -12.51
CA TYR A 266 -25.05 0.68 -13.84
C TYR A 266 -24.91 -0.37 -14.96
N MET A 267 -23.94 -1.29 -14.82
CA MET A 267 -23.74 -2.39 -15.77
C MET A 267 -24.95 -3.32 -15.86
N ARG A 268 -25.57 -3.69 -14.73
CA ARG A 268 -26.82 -4.47 -14.71
C ARG A 268 -28.00 -3.73 -15.36
N GLN A 269 -28.13 -2.42 -15.09
CA GLN A 269 -29.20 -1.60 -15.68
C GLN A 269 -29.08 -1.46 -17.21
N HIS A 270 -27.87 -1.51 -17.75
CA HIS A 270 -27.55 -1.32 -19.17
C HIS A 270 -26.93 -2.57 -19.81
N ALA A 271 -27.33 -3.77 -19.35
CA ALA A 271 -26.62 -5.02 -19.61
C ALA A 271 -26.32 -5.32 -21.09
N ASP A 272 -27.20 -4.92 -22.04
CA ASP A 272 -26.98 -5.12 -23.47
C ASP A 272 -25.75 -4.33 -24.02
N GLU A 273 -25.35 -3.25 -23.35
CA GLU A 273 -24.16 -2.44 -23.70
C GLU A 273 -22.87 -3.04 -23.15
N PHE A 274 -22.93 -3.70 -21.98
CA PHE A 274 -21.75 -4.20 -21.26
C PHE A 274 -21.49 -5.70 -21.47
N LYS A 275 -22.52 -6.53 -21.65
CA LYS A 275 -22.39 -7.97 -21.92
C LYS A 275 -21.46 -8.34 -23.08
N PRO A 276 -21.35 -7.57 -24.18
CA PRO A 276 -20.39 -7.88 -25.26
C PRO A 276 -18.91 -7.73 -24.88
N PHE A 277 -18.59 -7.12 -23.73
CA PHE A 277 -17.22 -6.81 -23.29
C PHE A 277 -16.78 -7.59 -22.04
N VAL A 278 -17.66 -8.41 -21.47
CA VAL A 278 -17.37 -9.29 -20.31
C VAL A 278 -17.30 -10.73 -20.80
N LEU A 279 -16.14 -11.37 -20.64
CA LEU A 279 -15.90 -12.76 -21.05
C LEU A 279 -16.21 -13.74 -19.91
N GLU A 280 -16.45 -15.01 -20.27
CA GLU A 280 -16.61 -16.10 -19.29
C GLU A 280 -15.36 -16.33 -18.41
N GLU A 281 -14.20 -15.81 -18.83
CA GLU A 281 -12.93 -15.88 -18.08
C GLU A 281 -12.68 -14.68 -17.15
N ASP A 282 -13.42 -13.57 -17.32
CA ASP A 282 -13.32 -12.38 -16.47
C ASP A 282 -14.08 -12.56 -15.14
N ALA A 283 -15.15 -13.36 -15.14
CA ALA A 283 -15.85 -13.79 -13.94
C ALA A 283 -15.16 -15.04 -13.37
N THR A 284 -14.74 -15.04 -12.10
CA THR A 284 -14.28 -16.29 -11.50
C THR A 284 -15.45 -17.25 -11.35
N ALA A 285 -15.19 -18.55 -11.49
CA ALA A 285 -16.19 -19.63 -11.36
C ALA A 285 -16.76 -19.79 -9.91
N SER A 286 -16.63 -18.77 -9.07
CA SER A 286 -16.94 -18.73 -7.65
C SER A 286 -18.40 -18.33 -7.35
N SER A 287 -19.08 -17.63 -8.26
CA SER A 287 -20.38 -17.00 -7.96
C SER A 287 -21.57 -17.98 -7.90
N GLY A 288 -21.50 -19.09 -8.65
CA GLY A 288 -22.59 -20.06 -8.77
C GLY A 288 -23.79 -19.60 -9.61
N SER A 289 -23.66 -18.51 -10.39
CA SER A 289 -24.66 -18.05 -11.37
C SER A 289 -24.50 -18.78 -12.71
N ASP A 290 -25.61 -19.17 -13.34
CA ASP A 290 -25.64 -19.65 -14.73
C ASP A 290 -25.52 -18.50 -15.77
N ASP A 291 -25.65 -17.24 -15.35
CA ASP A 291 -25.32 -16.04 -16.16
C ASP A 291 -23.96 -15.49 -15.71
N SER A 292 -22.96 -15.58 -16.60
CA SER A 292 -21.58 -15.12 -16.37
C SER A 292 -21.45 -13.60 -16.21
N PHE A 293 -22.39 -12.82 -16.74
CA PHE A 293 -22.38 -11.37 -16.55
C PHE A 293 -22.88 -10.97 -15.16
N GLU A 294 -23.88 -11.67 -14.63
CA GLU A 294 -24.33 -11.47 -13.25
C GLU A 294 -23.28 -11.99 -12.25
N ALA A 295 -22.56 -13.06 -12.61
CA ALA A 295 -21.38 -13.51 -11.88
C ALA A 295 -20.32 -12.40 -11.80
N TYR A 296 -19.99 -11.77 -12.93
CA TYR A 296 -19.05 -10.65 -13.00
C TYR A 296 -19.49 -9.47 -12.13
N CYS A 297 -20.72 -8.99 -12.31
CA CYS A 297 -21.25 -7.86 -11.53
C CYS A 297 -21.25 -8.13 -10.02
N THR A 298 -21.58 -9.37 -9.61
CA THR A 298 -21.56 -9.80 -8.20
C THR A 298 -20.12 -9.86 -7.65
N GLU A 299 -19.16 -10.35 -8.42
CA GLU A 299 -17.74 -10.37 -8.01
C GLU A 299 -17.16 -8.95 -7.93
N LEU A 300 -17.52 -8.08 -8.88
CA LEU A 300 -17.06 -6.69 -8.98
C LEU A 300 -17.43 -5.86 -7.74
N GLU A 301 -18.68 -5.99 -7.26
CA GLU A 301 -19.21 -5.23 -6.13
C GLU A 301 -18.79 -5.77 -4.75
N SER A 302 -18.51 -7.08 -4.65
CA SER A 302 -18.30 -7.77 -3.37
C SER A 302 -16.84 -8.11 -3.03
N THR A 303 -15.91 -7.95 -3.97
CA THR A 303 -14.51 -8.42 -3.82
C THR A 303 -13.46 -7.33 -4.10
N ALA A 304 -12.19 -7.75 -4.16
CA ALA A 304 -11.05 -6.96 -4.63
C ALA A 304 -10.67 -7.26 -6.10
N ALA A 305 -11.57 -7.86 -6.89
CA ALA A 305 -11.38 -8.08 -8.33
C ALA A 305 -11.02 -6.76 -9.04
N TRP A 306 -9.98 -6.77 -9.87
CA TRP A 306 -9.49 -5.56 -10.52
C TRP A 306 -10.52 -5.06 -11.55
N GLY A 307 -10.74 -3.74 -11.59
CA GLY A 307 -11.52 -3.10 -12.65
C GLY A 307 -10.61 -2.55 -13.75
N GLY A 308 -11.17 -2.38 -14.94
CA GLY A 308 -10.52 -1.79 -16.10
C GLY A 308 -11.43 -0.82 -16.85
N GLN A 309 -11.33 -0.82 -18.18
CA GLN A 309 -12.03 0.15 -19.04
C GLN A 309 -13.57 0.02 -18.98
N VAL A 310 -14.09 -1.20 -18.77
CA VAL A 310 -15.53 -1.49 -18.67
C VAL A 310 -16.12 -0.77 -17.44
N GLU A 311 -15.40 -0.79 -16.33
CA GLU A 311 -15.81 -0.17 -15.06
C GLU A 311 -15.71 1.35 -15.12
N LEU A 312 -14.66 1.87 -15.77
CA LEU A 312 -14.52 3.31 -15.99
C LEU A 312 -15.63 3.84 -16.91
N GLN A 313 -16.04 3.10 -17.94
CA GLN A 313 -17.18 3.45 -18.78
C GLN A 313 -18.48 3.48 -17.95
N ALA A 314 -18.75 2.45 -17.16
CA ALA A 314 -19.93 2.40 -16.29
C ALA A 314 -19.95 3.55 -15.26
N LEU A 315 -18.81 3.83 -14.62
CA LEU A 315 -18.67 4.88 -13.62
C LEU A 315 -18.71 6.28 -14.20
N SER A 316 -18.23 6.51 -15.43
CA SER A 316 -18.33 7.80 -16.09
C SER A 316 -19.80 8.23 -16.26
N HIS A 317 -20.66 7.30 -16.68
CA HIS A 317 -22.11 7.52 -16.78
C HIS A 317 -22.79 7.61 -15.41
N ALA A 318 -22.54 6.65 -14.50
CA ALA A 318 -23.16 6.63 -13.17
C ALA A 318 -22.85 7.89 -12.34
N LEU A 319 -21.62 8.41 -12.43
CA LEU A 319 -21.20 9.64 -11.76
C LEU A 319 -21.53 10.92 -12.56
N GLN A 320 -22.06 10.79 -13.77
CA GLN A 320 -22.17 11.86 -14.78
C GLN A 320 -20.92 12.76 -14.80
N SER A 321 -19.76 12.13 -14.96
CA SER A 321 -18.45 12.75 -14.78
C SER A 321 -17.49 12.30 -15.87
N HIS A 322 -16.67 13.24 -16.34
CA HIS A 322 -15.64 12.98 -17.32
C HIS A 322 -14.45 12.30 -16.64
N ILE A 323 -13.95 11.20 -17.21
CA ILE A 323 -12.77 10.47 -16.71
C ILE A 323 -11.68 10.54 -17.77
N ALA A 324 -10.49 10.98 -17.37
CA ALA A 324 -9.31 11.12 -18.21
C ALA A 324 -8.17 10.23 -17.67
N VAL A 325 -7.73 9.25 -18.45
CA VAL A 325 -6.67 8.29 -18.06
C VAL A 325 -5.41 8.52 -18.88
N TYR A 326 -4.34 8.93 -18.21
CA TYR A 326 -3.01 9.09 -18.79
C TYR A 326 -2.23 7.76 -18.74
N CYS A 327 -1.43 7.49 -19.77
CA CYS A 327 -0.53 6.33 -19.86
C CYS A 327 0.76 6.76 -20.59
N ALA A 328 1.89 6.09 -20.35
CA ALA A 328 3.18 6.46 -20.93
C ALA A 328 3.28 6.15 -22.45
N ASP A 329 2.77 4.99 -22.85
CA ASP A 329 2.91 4.41 -24.20
C ASP A 329 1.67 4.56 -25.09
N MET A 330 0.58 5.13 -24.56
CA MET A 330 -0.74 5.16 -25.19
C MET A 330 -1.37 6.56 -25.17
N PRO A 331 -2.23 6.91 -26.16
CA PRO A 331 -2.99 8.16 -26.14
C PRO A 331 -3.86 8.32 -24.88
N LEU A 332 -4.16 9.57 -24.54
CA LEU A 332 -5.14 9.91 -23.49
C LEU A 332 -6.48 9.21 -23.77
N VAL A 333 -6.96 8.44 -22.80
CA VAL A 333 -8.31 7.86 -22.85
C VAL A 333 -9.26 8.82 -22.15
N GLU A 334 -10.24 9.34 -22.89
CA GLU A 334 -11.31 10.19 -22.37
C GLU A 334 -12.65 9.44 -22.41
N LEU A 335 -13.40 9.52 -21.31
CA LEU A 335 -14.68 8.83 -21.11
C LEU A 335 -15.70 9.84 -20.55
N GLY A 336 -16.92 9.84 -21.06
CA GLY A 336 -17.95 10.83 -20.67
C GLY A 336 -17.58 12.26 -21.09
N GLU A 337 -17.15 12.47 -22.33
CA GLU A 337 -16.81 13.79 -22.87
C GLU A 337 -17.98 14.79 -22.75
N GLU A 338 -19.22 14.32 -22.82
CA GLU A 338 -20.43 15.10 -22.56
C GLU A 338 -20.47 15.75 -21.16
N HIS A 339 -19.74 15.18 -20.20
CA HIS A 339 -19.63 15.68 -18.83
C HIS A 339 -18.42 16.59 -18.59
N LYS A 340 -17.53 16.73 -19.57
CA LYS A 340 -16.30 17.56 -19.49
C LYS A 340 -16.61 19.03 -19.17
N GLY A 341 -17.74 19.55 -19.67
CA GLY A 341 -18.25 20.89 -19.36
C GLY A 341 -18.84 21.09 -17.96
N THR A 342 -18.96 20.05 -17.14
CA THR A 342 -19.54 20.14 -15.77
C THR A 342 -18.52 20.55 -14.69
N GLY A 343 -17.23 20.58 -15.01
CA GLY A 343 -16.14 20.71 -14.05
C GLY A 343 -15.71 19.40 -13.38
N ARG A 344 -16.57 18.37 -13.39
CA ARG A 344 -16.22 17.01 -12.89
C ARG A 344 -15.35 16.28 -13.92
N THR A 345 -14.06 16.61 -13.97
CA THR A 345 -13.04 15.81 -14.67
C THR A 345 -12.15 15.12 -13.64
N LEU A 346 -12.33 13.81 -13.51
CA LEU A 346 -11.55 12.90 -12.67
C LEU A 346 -10.34 12.43 -13.49
N ARG A 347 -9.13 12.61 -12.97
CA ARG A 347 -7.87 12.29 -13.66
C ARG A 347 -7.17 11.12 -12.98
N LEU A 348 -6.91 10.09 -13.77
CA LEU A 348 -6.21 8.87 -13.37
C LEU A 348 -4.95 8.70 -14.22
N CYS A 349 -4.00 7.91 -13.77
CA CYS A 349 -3.00 7.33 -14.67
C CYS A 349 -2.89 5.82 -14.47
N TYR A 350 -2.75 5.12 -15.58
CA TYR A 350 -2.55 3.68 -15.62
C TYR A 350 -1.06 3.38 -15.81
N LEU A 351 -0.55 2.45 -15.01
CA LEU A 351 0.85 2.03 -14.98
C LEU A 351 0.91 0.52 -15.13
N ARG A 352 1.66 0.03 -16.11
CA ARG A 352 1.84 -1.37 -16.47
C ARG A 352 2.95 -2.04 -15.65
N HIS A 353 3.81 -1.24 -15.04
CA HIS A 353 5.04 -1.68 -14.38
C HIS A 353 5.21 -1.15 -12.96
N ALA A 354 4.19 -0.51 -12.37
CA ALA A 354 4.25 0.10 -11.04
C ALA A 354 4.64 -0.90 -9.94
N TYR A 355 4.09 -2.12 -9.96
CA TYR A 355 4.30 -3.10 -8.88
C TYR A 355 4.65 -4.48 -9.43
N GLY A 356 4.99 -5.44 -8.55
CA GLY A 356 5.41 -6.80 -8.95
C GLY A 356 4.33 -7.66 -9.62
N LEU A 357 3.07 -7.18 -9.67
CA LEU A 357 1.97 -7.76 -10.43
C LEU A 357 1.68 -6.98 -11.74
N GLY A 358 2.52 -5.99 -12.07
CA GLY A 358 2.37 -5.13 -13.23
C GLY A 358 1.40 -3.98 -13.00
N GLU A 359 0.14 -4.23 -13.35
CA GLU A 359 -0.88 -3.22 -13.64
C GLU A 359 -1.48 -2.56 -12.39
N HIS A 360 -1.64 -1.23 -12.45
CA HIS A 360 -2.19 -0.43 -11.34
C HIS A 360 -2.69 0.94 -11.81
N TYR A 361 -3.66 1.52 -11.08
CA TYR A 361 -4.15 2.89 -11.28
C TYR A 361 -3.74 3.80 -10.12
N GLU A 362 -3.07 4.91 -10.43
CA GLU A 362 -2.80 6.00 -9.49
C GLU A 362 -3.72 7.21 -9.78
N SER A 363 -3.88 8.11 -8.81
CA SER A 363 -4.63 9.37 -8.98
C SER A 363 -3.73 10.45 -9.60
N VAL A 364 -4.28 11.38 -10.40
CA VAL A 364 -3.52 12.48 -11.01
C VAL A 364 -4.02 13.82 -10.50
N VAL A 365 -3.19 14.51 -9.73
CA VAL A 365 -3.54 15.73 -8.97
C VAL A 365 -2.76 16.95 -9.49
N PRO A 366 -3.24 18.18 -9.25
CA PRO A 366 -2.45 19.38 -9.54
C PRO A 366 -1.06 19.31 -8.90
N GLY A 367 -0.03 19.51 -9.71
CA GLY A 367 1.35 19.52 -9.27
C GLY A 367 1.63 20.73 -8.38
N LEU A 368 2.42 20.51 -7.32
CA LEU A 368 3.06 21.60 -6.60
C LEU A 368 4.09 22.22 -7.56
N GLY A 369 3.75 23.37 -8.14
CA GLY A 369 4.51 23.98 -9.22
C GLY A 369 5.95 24.31 -8.83
N GLN A 370 6.87 23.40 -9.17
CA GLN A 370 8.28 23.73 -9.33
C GLN A 370 8.41 24.54 -10.61
N VAL A 371 8.26 25.86 -10.47
CA VAL A 371 8.75 26.80 -11.47
C VAL A 371 10.26 26.82 -11.30
N ASP A 372 10.98 26.09 -12.14
CA ASP A 372 12.44 26.14 -12.15
C ASP A 372 12.88 27.59 -12.49
N GLU A 373 13.55 28.26 -11.54
CA GLU A 373 13.83 29.70 -11.61
C GLU A 373 14.74 30.10 -12.80
N ASP A 374 15.39 29.13 -13.45
CA ASP A 374 16.28 29.33 -14.59
C ASP A 374 15.55 29.76 -15.89
N ASP A 375 14.30 29.34 -16.12
CA ASP A 375 13.60 29.60 -17.40
C ASP A 375 13.05 31.04 -17.49
N ALA A 376 12.86 31.70 -16.33
CA ALA A 376 12.45 33.10 -16.26
C ALA A 376 13.50 34.07 -16.84
N ALA A 377 14.78 33.67 -16.90
CA ALA A 377 15.87 34.49 -17.41
C ALA A 377 15.89 34.62 -18.95
N ALA A 378 15.18 33.73 -19.67
CA ALA A 378 15.17 33.71 -21.13
C ALA A 378 14.19 34.71 -21.77
N ALA A 379 13.16 35.16 -21.03
CA ALA A 379 12.03 35.89 -21.59
C ALA A 379 12.19 37.42 -21.71
N GLU A 380 13.10 38.05 -20.94
CA GLU A 380 13.21 39.53 -20.86
C GLU A 380 14.19 40.19 -21.86
N GLN A 381 14.70 39.48 -22.87
CA GLN A 381 15.73 40.03 -23.78
C GLN A 381 15.31 40.29 -25.25
N ASP A 382 14.08 39.97 -25.66
CA ASP A 382 13.67 40.01 -27.09
C ASP A 382 12.47 40.95 -27.41
N ASP A 383 12.16 41.93 -26.55
CA ASP A 383 11.26 43.06 -26.89
C ASP A 383 12.01 44.40 -26.88
N ALA A 384 12.74 44.66 -27.98
CA ALA A 384 13.34 45.94 -28.28
C ALA A 384 12.70 46.53 -29.56
N PRO A 385 11.71 47.45 -29.46
CA PRO A 385 10.92 47.88 -30.59
C PRO A 385 11.73 48.70 -31.60
N ALA A 386 11.86 48.17 -32.82
CA ALA A 386 12.53 48.85 -33.94
C ALA A 386 11.73 50.08 -34.38
N ALA A 387 12.27 51.28 -34.14
CA ALA A 387 11.65 52.53 -34.53
C ALA A 387 11.64 52.70 -36.07
N ALA A 388 10.45 52.88 -36.65
CA ALA A 388 10.29 53.17 -38.07
C ALA A 388 10.56 54.66 -38.35
N ASP A 389 11.64 54.95 -39.09
CA ASP A 389 11.97 56.31 -39.51
C ASP A 389 11.11 56.74 -40.72
N VAL A 390 10.47 57.90 -40.63
CA VAL A 390 9.56 58.46 -41.64
C VAL A 390 10.23 59.65 -42.32
N ALA A 391 11.18 59.35 -43.21
CA ALA A 391 11.86 60.35 -44.02
C ALA A 391 10.92 60.92 -45.10
N ALA A 392 10.63 62.21 -45.04
CA ALA A 392 9.84 62.94 -46.04
C ALA A 392 10.71 63.89 -46.86
N ALA A 393 10.81 63.65 -48.17
CA ALA A 393 11.33 64.55 -49.20
C ALA A 393 10.80 64.16 -50.59
#